data_AF-A0A9Q4CTK1-F1
#
_entry.id   AF-A0A9Q4CTK1-F1
#
_cell.length_a   1.000
_cell.length_b   1.000
_cell.length_c   1.000
_cell.angle_alpha   90.00
_cell.angle_beta   90.00
_cell.angle_gamma   90.00
#
_symmetry.space_group_name_H-M   'P 1'
#
loop_
_entity.id
_entity.type
_entity.pdbx_description
1 polymer ?
#
loop_
_entity_poly.entity_id
_entity_poly.type
_entity_poly.pdbx_seq_one_letter_code
_entity_poly.pdbx_strand_id
1 'polypeptide(L)'
;MGRGWKRVAATPRQSFTRQCFFKVSKSNLRLAKELQGRTYDQMFAHTTIVFTRYIMLATAARDEQDARTIGALFFDCCDELDDIRFADAMRQLIELLRSIMKTADVQNDNVIDMIVEQFITHLPSSIKEKLVA
;
A
#
# COMPACT_ATOMS: atom_id res chain seq x y z
N MET A 1 22.75 -7.66 -24.96
CA MET A 1 21.76 -8.20 -24.00
C MET A 1 20.42 -7.55 -24.29
N GLY A 2 19.33 -8.27 -24.59
CA GLY A 2 18.07 -7.57 -24.90
C GLY A 2 16.89 -8.41 -25.41
N ARG A 3 17.13 -9.66 -25.82
CA ARG A 3 16.06 -10.56 -26.31
C ARG A 3 15.62 -11.66 -25.33
N GLY A 4 16.35 -11.84 -24.22
CA GLY A 4 16.03 -12.83 -23.18
C GLY A 4 14.96 -12.34 -22.20
N TRP A 5 15.12 -11.12 -21.72
CA TRP A 5 14.28 -10.49 -20.70
C TRP A 5 12.80 -10.42 -21.10
N LYS A 6 12.51 -10.00 -22.34
CA LYS A 6 11.12 -9.95 -22.85
C LYS A 6 10.43 -11.32 -22.87
N ARG A 7 11.18 -12.42 -23.03
CA ARG A 7 10.61 -13.79 -23.04
C ARG A 7 10.30 -14.32 -21.64
N VAL A 8 11.03 -13.86 -20.63
CA VAL A 8 10.80 -14.23 -19.22
C VAL A 8 9.66 -13.40 -18.62
N ALA A 9 9.61 -12.11 -18.98
CA ALA A 9 8.57 -11.16 -18.55
C ALA A 9 7.21 -11.40 -19.22
N ALA A 10 7.15 -11.90 -20.46
CA ALA A 10 5.90 -12.12 -21.19
C ALA A 10 5.13 -13.40 -20.81
N THR A 11 5.57 -14.16 -19.80
CA THR A 11 4.83 -15.34 -19.34
C THR A 11 3.80 -14.92 -18.29
N PRO A 12 2.48 -14.93 -18.58
CA PRO A 12 1.48 -14.17 -17.80
C PRO A 12 1.17 -14.72 -16.40
N ARG A 13 1.86 -15.77 -15.94
CA ARG A 13 1.63 -16.33 -14.61
C ARG A 13 2.84 -17.16 -14.17
N GLN A 14 3.85 -16.53 -13.59
CA GLN A 14 4.85 -17.27 -12.82
C GLN A 14 4.24 -17.61 -11.46
N SER A 15 3.27 -18.54 -11.46
CA SER A 15 2.89 -19.20 -10.21
C SER A 15 4.14 -19.91 -9.66
N PHE A 16 4.36 -19.82 -8.35
CA PHE A 16 5.48 -20.44 -7.62
C PHE A 16 5.35 -21.97 -7.54
N THR A 17 5.02 -22.59 -8.68
CA THR A 17 4.89 -24.03 -8.81
C THR A 17 6.25 -24.64 -9.09
N ARG A 18 6.47 -25.84 -8.56
CA ARG A 18 7.67 -26.65 -8.79
C ARG A 18 7.97 -26.83 -10.29
N GLN A 19 6.93 -26.96 -11.11
CA GLN A 19 7.07 -27.12 -12.57
C GLN A 19 7.60 -25.84 -13.24
N CYS A 20 7.10 -24.66 -12.84
CA CYS A 20 7.59 -23.38 -13.35
C CYS A 20 9.07 -23.18 -13.01
N PHE A 21 9.45 -23.47 -11.76
CA PHE A 21 10.84 -23.41 -11.31
C PHE A 21 11.79 -24.23 -12.19
N PHE A 22 11.48 -25.51 -12.45
CA PHE A 22 12.33 -26.35 -13.29
C PHE A 22 12.35 -25.91 -14.75
N LYS A 23 11.22 -25.42 -15.28
CA LYS A 23 11.14 -24.89 -16.64
C LYS A 23 12.04 -23.66 -16.79
N VAL A 24 11.96 -22.69 -15.87
CA VAL A 24 12.78 -21.48 -15.88
C VAL A 24 14.26 -21.80 -15.66
N SER A 25 14.58 -22.63 -14.67
CA SER A 25 15.96 -23.01 -14.35
C SER A 25 16.66 -23.70 -15.53
N LYS A 26 16.01 -24.66 -16.20
CA LYS A 26 16.63 -25.40 -17.31
C LYS A 26 16.69 -24.59 -18.61
N SER A 27 15.61 -23.89 -18.97
CA SER A 27 15.50 -23.24 -20.29
C SER A 27 15.98 -21.78 -20.30
N ASN A 28 15.62 -20.99 -19.29
CA ASN A 28 15.96 -19.56 -19.23
C ASN A 28 17.30 -19.32 -18.54
N LEU A 29 17.57 -20.02 -17.45
CA LEU A 29 18.81 -19.91 -16.68
C LEU A 29 19.85 -20.97 -17.04
N ARG A 30 19.59 -21.75 -18.09
CA ARG A 30 20.55 -22.68 -18.72
C ARG A 30 21.23 -23.65 -17.74
N LEU A 31 20.52 -24.12 -16.71
CA LEU A 31 21.04 -25.05 -15.70
C LEU A 31 21.76 -26.29 -16.28
N ALA A 32 21.36 -26.77 -17.47
CA ALA A 32 21.97 -27.94 -18.10
C ALA A 32 23.07 -27.60 -19.13
N LYS A 33 23.23 -26.33 -19.52
CA LYS A 33 24.05 -25.92 -20.68
C LYS A 33 25.11 -24.87 -20.36
N GLU A 34 25.04 -24.17 -19.23
CA GLU A 34 25.99 -23.10 -18.88
C GLU A 34 27.35 -23.62 -18.35
N LEU A 35 27.34 -24.64 -17.50
CA LEU A 35 28.56 -25.22 -16.95
C LEU A 35 28.47 -26.75 -16.92
N GLN A 36 29.43 -27.43 -17.56
CA GLN A 36 29.62 -28.88 -17.47
C GLN A 36 30.86 -29.19 -16.61
N GLY A 37 30.87 -28.67 -15.39
CA GLY A 37 31.91 -28.97 -14.42
C GLY A 37 31.97 -30.47 -14.15
N ARG A 38 33.18 -31.04 -14.13
CA ARG A 38 33.40 -32.48 -13.88
C ARG A 38 33.60 -32.78 -12.39
N THR A 39 33.80 -31.76 -11.56
CA THR A 39 33.92 -31.92 -10.10
C THR A 39 32.60 -31.61 -9.40
N TYR A 40 32.34 -32.32 -8.29
CA TYR A 40 31.11 -32.16 -7.51
C TYR A 40 30.93 -30.74 -6.98
N ASP A 41 32.02 -30.09 -6.55
CA ASP A 41 31.99 -28.72 -6.03
C ASP A 41 31.57 -27.71 -7.11
N GLN A 42 32.06 -27.87 -8.35
CA GLN A 42 31.62 -27.06 -9.49
C GLN A 42 30.13 -27.25 -9.80
N MET A 43 29.62 -28.47 -9.72
CA MET A 43 28.20 -28.76 -9.94
C MET A 43 27.31 -28.15 -8.84
N PHE A 44 27.77 -28.19 -7.59
CA PHE A 44 27.07 -27.60 -6.45
C PHE A 44 27.05 -26.07 -6.53
N ALA A 45 28.19 -25.45 -6.78
CA ALA A 45 28.31 -24.00 -6.98
C ALA A 45 27.43 -23.52 -8.15
N HIS A 46 27.46 -24.23 -9.28
CA HIS A 46 26.64 -23.88 -10.44
C HIS A 46 25.14 -23.96 -10.16
N THR A 47 24.69 -25.05 -9.53
CA THR A 47 23.28 -25.22 -9.12
C THR A 47 22.84 -24.09 -8.18
N THR A 48 23.68 -23.77 -7.20
CA THR A 48 23.42 -22.68 -6.24
C THR A 48 23.28 -21.34 -6.94
N ILE A 49 24.19 -20.99 -7.85
CA ILE A 49 24.14 -19.73 -8.61
C ILE A 49 22.85 -19.64 -9.43
N VAL A 50 22.47 -20.71 -10.12
CA VAL A 50 21.24 -20.73 -10.93
C VAL A 50 20.00 -20.57 -10.06
N PHE A 51 19.96 -21.20 -8.90
CA PHE A 51 18.84 -21.07 -7.96
C PHE A 51 18.75 -19.68 -7.34
N THR A 52 19.89 -19.07 -6.96
CA THR A 52 19.94 -17.69 -6.49
C THR A 52 19.41 -16.72 -7.56
N ARG A 53 19.81 -16.89 -8.83
CA ARG A 53 19.29 -16.09 -9.94
C ARG A 53 17.78 -16.24 -10.12
N TYR A 54 17.25 -17.45 -9.98
CA TYR A 54 15.81 -17.68 -10.01
C TYR A 54 15.10 -16.93 -8.87
N ILE A 55 15.61 -17.03 -7.64
CA ILE A 55 15.01 -16.35 -6.48
C ILE A 55 14.98 -14.83 -6.72
N MET A 56 16.09 -14.23 -7.15
CA MET A 56 16.15 -12.80 -7.46
C MET A 56 15.12 -12.38 -8.52
N LEU A 57 14.99 -13.14 -9.61
CA LEU A 57 14.00 -12.88 -10.67
C LEU A 57 12.56 -13.04 -10.17
N ALA A 58 12.31 -14.05 -9.34
CA ALA A 58 10.98 -14.32 -8.83
C ALA A 58 10.55 -13.28 -7.76
N THR A 59 11.50 -12.74 -6.99
CA THR A 59 11.27 -11.61 -6.09
C THR A 59 10.98 -10.35 -6.88
N ALA A 60 11.81 -9.99 -7.86
CA ALA A 60 11.56 -8.81 -8.69
C ALA A 60 10.21 -8.87 -9.42
N ALA A 61 9.82 -10.06 -9.92
CA ALA A 61 8.52 -10.26 -10.54
C ALA A 61 7.34 -10.17 -9.55
N ARG A 62 7.56 -10.50 -8.26
CA ARG A 62 6.58 -10.24 -7.20
C ARG A 62 6.47 -8.76 -6.95
N ASP A 63 7.57 -8.04 -6.81
CA ASP A 63 7.54 -6.60 -6.52
C ASP A 63 6.84 -5.81 -7.64
N GLU A 64 6.94 -6.27 -8.90
CA GLU A 64 6.26 -5.68 -10.05
C GLU A 64 4.75 -6.05 -10.13
N GLN A 65 4.34 -7.20 -9.57
CA GLN A 65 2.95 -7.70 -9.62
C GLN A 65 2.18 -7.52 -8.30
N ASP A 66 2.86 -7.30 -7.18
CA ASP A 66 2.25 -7.20 -5.86
C ASP A 66 1.72 -5.77 -5.66
N ALA A 67 0.40 -5.65 -5.68
CA ALA A 67 -0.31 -4.40 -5.43
C ALA A 67 -0.14 -3.88 -3.98
N ARG A 68 0.64 -4.55 -3.12
CA ARG A 68 0.98 -4.03 -1.78
C ARG A 68 1.71 -2.69 -1.78
N THR A 69 2.33 -2.29 -2.89
CA THR A 69 2.88 -0.93 -3.06
C THR A 69 1.77 0.14 -3.10
N ILE A 70 0.56 -0.20 -3.54
CA ILE A 70 -0.63 0.65 -3.37
C ILE A 70 -1.13 0.63 -1.92
N GLY A 71 -0.95 -0.48 -1.21
CA GLY A 71 -1.27 -0.56 0.22
C GLY A 71 -0.43 0.41 1.05
N ALA A 72 0.88 0.52 0.78
CA ALA A 72 1.76 1.49 1.42
C ALA A 72 1.30 2.94 1.13
N LEU A 73 1.03 3.28 -0.14
CA LEU A 73 0.48 4.58 -0.51
C LEU A 73 -0.88 4.86 0.17
N PHE A 74 -1.73 3.85 0.31
CA PHE A 74 -2.99 3.98 1.05
C PHE A 74 -2.76 4.25 2.54
N PHE A 75 -1.81 3.56 3.17
CA PHE A 75 -1.45 3.82 4.57
C PHE A 75 -0.82 5.19 4.75
N ASP A 76 0.12 5.59 3.89
CA ASP A 76 0.72 6.93 3.90
C ASP A 76 -0.34 8.02 3.70
N CYS A 77 -1.29 7.82 2.78
CA CYS A 77 -2.43 8.72 2.61
C CYS A 77 -3.37 8.72 3.82
N CYS A 78 -3.57 7.58 4.49
CA CYS A 78 -4.39 7.52 5.71
C CYS A 78 -3.70 8.22 6.89
N ASP A 79 -2.38 8.09 7.03
CA ASP A 79 -1.59 8.79 8.04
C ASP A 79 -1.58 10.31 7.77
N GLU A 80 -1.48 10.73 6.51
CA GLU A 80 -1.57 12.14 6.12
C GLU A 80 -3.00 12.71 6.28
N LEU A 81 -4.03 11.87 6.12
CA LEU A 81 -5.42 12.24 6.42
C LEU A 81 -5.72 12.28 7.93
N ASP A 82 -4.96 11.57 8.77
CA ASP A 82 -5.08 11.63 10.24
C ASP A 82 -4.62 12.99 10.80
N ASP A 83 -3.86 13.77 10.01
CA ASP A 83 -3.28 15.05 10.41
C ASP A 83 -4.31 16.20 10.48
N ILE A 84 -5.49 16.07 9.86
CA ILE A 84 -6.66 16.87 10.27
C ILE A 84 -7.40 16.07 11.34
N ARG A 85 -7.00 16.27 12.60
CA ARG A 85 -7.67 15.67 13.74
C ARG A 85 -9.17 15.94 13.61
N PHE A 86 -9.98 14.91 13.66
CA PHE A 86 -11.43 14.99 13.55
C PHE A 86 -12.05 16.13 14.39
N ALA A 87 -11.48 16.40 15.58
CA ALA A 87 -11.83 17.53 16.43
C ALA A 87 -11.62 18.90 15.76
N ASP A 88 -10.53 19.09 15.03
CA ASP A 88 -10.22 20.34 14.33
C ASP A 88 -11.13 20.55 13.11
N ALA A 89 -11.44 19.49 12.36
CA ALA A 89 -12.45 19.54 11.29
C ALA A 89 -13.84 19.90 11.85
N MET A 90 -14.23 19.28 12.96
CA MET A 90 -15.50 19.58 13.62
C MET A 90 -15.55 21.00 14.19
N ARG A 91 -14.46 21.51 14.75
CA ARG A 91 -14.36 22.92 15.20
C ARG A 91 -14.57 23.88 14.03
N GLN A 92 -13.94 23.63 12.88
CA GLN A 92 -14.13 24.47 11.69
C GLN A 92 -15.59 24.44 11.20
N LEU A 93 -16.25 23.28 11.25
CA LEU A 93 -17.65 23.16 10.86
C LEU A 93 -18.59 23.94 11.79
N ILE A 94 -18.34 23.91 13.11
CA ILE A 94 -19.09 24.68 14.11
C ILE A 94 -18.87 26.19 13.90
N GLU A 95 -17.64 26.61 13.60
CA GLU A 95 -17.33 28.02 13.35
C GLU A 95 -17.99 28.53 12.04
N LEU A 96 -18.04 27.68 11.01
CA LEU A 96 -18.80 27.96 9.79
C LEU A 96 -20.30 28.09 10.08
N LEU A 97 -20.87 27.22 10.91
CA LEU A 97 -22.26 27.29 11.33
C LEU A 97 -22.55 28.62 12.05
N ARG A 98 -21.67 29.03 12.98
CA ARG A 98 -21.77 30.34 13.65
C ARG A 98 -21.72 31.50 12.65
N SER A 99 -20.80 31.46 11.70
CA SER A 99 -20.69 32.48 10.65
C SER A 99 -21.99 32.59 9.83
N ILE A 100 -22.56 31.46 9.40
CA ILE A 100 -23.82 31.42 8.66
C ILE A 100 -24.96 32.00 9.49
N MET A 101 -25.06 31.66 10.78
CA MET A 101 -26.08 32.20 11.68
C MET A 101 -25.97 33.71 11.88
N LYS A 102 -24.74 34.24 11.99
CA LYS A 102 -24.49 35.70 12.07
C LYS A 102 -24.88 36.41 10.78
N THR A 103 -24.63 35.80 9.62
CA THR A 103 -25.07 36.36 8.32
C THR A 103 -26.58 36.26 8.09
N ALA A 104 -27.26 35.31 8.75
CA ALA A 104 -28.70 35.11 8.67
C ALA A 104 -29.52 35.98 9.65
N ASP A 105 -28.92 37.06 10.18
CA ASP A 105 -29.52 38.07 11.07
C ASP A 105 -29.85 37.59 12.51
N VAL A 106 -29.20 36.52 12.97
CA VAL A 106 -29.20 36.17 14.41
C VAL A 106 -28.08 36.96 15.09
N GLN A 107 -28.35 38.20 15.51
CA GLN A 107 -27.36 39.09 16.15
C GLN A 107 -27.15 38.85 17.65
N ASN A 108 -27.80 37.82 18.22
CA ASN A 108 -27.70 37.53 19.64
C ASN A 108 -26.74 36.36 19.88
N ASP A 109 -25.48 36.68 20.20
CA ASP A 109 -24.43 35.69 20.47
C ASP A 109 -24.87 34.66 21.53
N ASN A 110 -25.69 35.05 22.52
CA ASN A 110 -26.23 34.13 23.53
C ASN A 110 -27.15 33.05 22.94
N VAL A 111 -27.92 33.39 21.91
CA VAL A 111 -28.80 32.45 21.22
C VAL A 111 -27.98 31.52 20.33
N ILE A 112 -26.93 32.04 19.70
CA ILE A 112 -26.00 31.24 18.90
C ILE A 112 -25.30 30.21 19.79
N ASP A 113 -24.77 30.62 20.94
CA ASP A 113 -24.10 29.69 21.86
C ASP A 113 -25.06 28.65 22.43
N MET A 114 -26.29 29.03 22.77
CA MET A 114 -27.32 28.08 23.21
C MET A 114 -27.64 27.04 22.13
N ILE A 115 -27.73 27.45 20.86
CA ILE A 115 -28.00 26.53 19.74
C ILE A 115 -26.80 25.62 19.48
N VAL A 116 -25.57 26.14 19.56
CA VAL A 116 -24.35 25.35 19.40
C VAL A 116 -24.21 24.32 20.52
N GLU A 117 -24.49 24.67 21.77
CA GLU A 117 -24.51 23.73 22.89
C GLU A 117 -25.60 22.67 22.74
N GLN A 118 -26.80 23.06 22.31
CA GLN A 118 -27.85 22.08 22.00
C GLN A 118 -27.46 21.14 20.86
N PHE A 119 -26.82 21.66 19.81
CA PHE A 119 -26.30 20.85 18.72
C PHE A 119 -25.27 19.83 19.21
N ILE A 120 -24.30 20.25 20.03
CA ILE A 120 -23.27 19.36 20.61
C ILE A 120 -23.89 18.32 21.53
N THR A 121 -24.87 18.69 22.37
CA THR A 121 -25.53 17.76 23.30
C THR A 121 -26.43 16.74 22.59
N HIS A 122 -26.92 17.02 21.39
CA HIS A 122 -27.66 16.07 20.56
C HIS A 122 -26.78 15.18 19.66
N LEU A 123 -25.46 15.41 19.60
CA LEU A 123 -24.57 14.53 18.84
C LEU A 123 -24.54 13.09 19.39
N PRO A 124 -24.39 12.07 18.51
CA PRO A 124 -24.15 10.69 18.90
C PRO A 124 -22.93 10.54 19.83
N SER A 125 -22.98 9.58 20.76
CA SER A 125 -21.89 9.32 21.72
C SER A 125 -20.55 9.02 21.05
N SER A 126 -20.57 8.28 19.94
CA SER A 126 -19.38 7.96 19.12
C SER A 126 -18.66 9.19 18.56
N ILE A 127 -19.37 10.30 18.35
CA ILE A 127 -18.82 11.56 17.85
C ILE A 127 -18.32 12.42 19.02
N LYS A 128 -19.06 12.44 20.13
CA LYS A 128 -18.65 13.15 21.36
C LYS A 128 -17.35 12.63 21.94
N GLU A 129 -17.17 11.30 21.96
CA GLU A 129 -15.93 10.67 22.42
C GLU A 129 -14.72 11.12 21.60
N LYS A 130 -14.90 11.32 20.28
CA LYS A 130 -13.86 11.79 19.37
C LYS A 130 -13.64 13.32 19.37
N LEU A 131 -14.53 14.08 20.00
CA LEU A 131 -14.43 15.53 20.16
C LEU A 131 -13.71 15.93 21.45
N VAL A 132 -13.73 15.05 22.47
CA VAL A 132 -13.11 15.26 23.79
C VAL A 132 -11.69 14.68 23.87
N ALA A 133 -11.37 13.70 23.02
CA ALA A 133 -10.03 13.13 22.84
C ALA A 133 -9.10 14.07 22.05
#